data_AF-A0A498R3Y8-F1
#
_entry.id   AF-A0A498R3Y8-F1
#
_cell.length_a   1.000
_cell.length_b   1.000
_cell.length_c   1.000
_cell.angle_alpha   90.00
_cell.angle_beta   90.00
_cell.angle_gamma   90.00
#
_symmetry.space_group_name_H-M   'P 1'
#
loop_
_entity.id
_entity.type
_entity.pdbx_description
1 polymer ?
#
loop_
_entity_poly.entity_id
_entity_poly.type
_entity_poly.pdbx_seq_one_letter_code
_entity_poly.pdbx_strand_id
1 'polypeptide(L)'
;MSFVIAVPELMAAVATDLAGIGSTIGAANAAAAGNIGVVLAAGADEVSAAVAAVFGAHAQSYRAVSAQAAVFHDQFVQALAAGAGSYASAEAASAASITSPLLNAINAPFLAATGRPLIGNGANAAAGSGAAGGAGGWLYGNGGAGGSGAVGGAGGAAGLFGNGGAGGAATVGGGAGGAGGAGGLLFGTGGAGGTGASNAKGGAGGAGGVGGLFGTGGPGGAGGLSILAGGTGGAGGAGGAGLLLGTGGTGGAGGSQTAGGAGGVGGAGGNAGILFGSGGAGGAGGFGSGLGAVGGAGGAGGSAGMLSGDGGAGGTGGFGPATGGVGGTGGKAGLFGDGGGGGAGGESFGTGGTGGDGGDGVLIGNGGNGGKGGTGFIPGTGGTGGAGGLLFGLDGLT
;
A
#
# COMPACT_ATOMS: atom_id res chain seq x y z
N MET A 1 25.91 18.82 -5.00
CA MET A 1 24.56 19.34 -4.76
C MET A 1 23.77 18.26 -4.07
N SER A 2 23.17 18.52 -2.90
CA SER A 2 22.30 17.54 -2.23
C SER A 2 20.97 17.49 -2.97
N PHE A 3 20.56 16.32 -3.44
CA PHE A 3 19.22 16.12 -3.99
C PHE A 3 18.23 16.05 -2.84
N VAL A 4 17.19 16.89 -2.90
CA VAL A 4 16.04 16.82 -2.00
C VAL A 4 14.92 16.11 -2.75
N ILE A 5 14.46 14.97 -2.22
CA ILE A 5 13.27 14.28 -2.73
C ILE A 5 12.08 14.83 -1.94
N ALA A 6 11.15 15.48 -2.62
CA ALA A 6 9.91 16.00 -2.05
C ALA A 6 8.73 15.17 -2.55
N VAL A 7 7.77 14.90 -1.67
CA VAL A 7 6.48 14.26 -2.02
C VAL A 7 5.39 15.29 -1.70
N PRO A 8 4.99 16.16 -2.67
CA PRO A 8 4.08 17.27 -2.42
C PRO A 8 2.76 16.85 -1.78
N GLU A 9 2.22 15.71 -2.20
CA GLU A 9 0.96 15.16 -1.69
C GLU A 9 1.07 14.74 -0.22
N LEU A 10 2.19 14.13 0.18
CA LEU A 10 2.43 13.76 1.58
C LEU A 10 2.60 15.01 2.43
N MET A 11 3.29 16.03 1.94
CA MET A 11 3.48 17.29 2.66
C MET A 11 2.15 18.04 2.85
N ALA A 12 1.26 18.02 1.86
CA ALA A 12 -0.08 18.59 1.96
C ALA A 12 -0.98 17.84 2.95
N ALA A 13 -0.89 16.50 2.98
CA ALA A 13 -1.60 15.69 3.97
C ALA A 13 -1.11 15.99 5.41
N VAL A 14 0.21 16.01 5.60
CA VAL A 14 0.83 16.33 6.90
C VAL A 14 0.48 17.75 7.36
N ALA A 15 0.44 18.75 6.46
CA ALA A 15 0.01 20.10 6.81
C ALA A 15 -1.45 20.13 7.31
N THR A 16 -2.33 19.33 6.71
CA THR A 16 -3.73 19.19 7.12
C THR A 16 -3.85 18.55 8.49
N ASP A 17 -3.11 17.46 8.73
CA ASP A 17 -3.09 16.77 10.03
C ASP A 17 -2.56 17.69 11.14
N LEU A 18 -1.48 18.42 10.87
CA LEU A 18 -0.92 19.41 11.79
C LEU A 18 -1.91 20.53 12.10
N ALA A 19 -2.67 21.02 11.13
CA ALA A 19 -3.74 21.99 11.38
C ALA A 19 -4.81 21.43 12.34
N GLY A 20 -5.20 20.17 12.16
CA GLY A 20 -6.13 19.46 13.05
C GLY A 20 -5.59 19.31 14.49
N ILE A 21 -4.31 18.97 14.63
CA ILE A 21 -3.64 18.91 15.94
C ILE A 21 -3.63 20.29 16.61
N GLY A 22 -3.25 21.34 15.86
CA GLY A 22 -3.25 22.72 16.34
C GLY A 22 -4.62 23.18 16.84
N SER A 23 -5.68 22.86 16.09
CA SER A 23 -7.07 23.13 16.50
C SER A 23 -7.46 22.41 17.79
N THR A 24 -7.10 21.13 17.92
CA THR A 24 -7.38 20.32 19.11
C THR A 24 -6.67 20.85 20.35
N ILE A 25 -5.39 21.19 20.23
CA ILE A 25 -4.60 21.78 21.32
C ILE A 25 -5.12 23.17 21.69
N GLY A 26 -5.50 23.99 20.70
CA GLY A 26 -6.11 25.29 20.91
C GLY A 26 -7.43 25.20 21.70
N ALA A 27 -8.29 24.25 21.33
CA ALA A 27 -9.54 23.98 22.05
C ALA A 27 -9.30 23.50 23.49
N ALA A 28 -8.32 22.61 23.70
CA ALA A 28 -7.94 22.14 25.04
C ALA A 28 -7.39 23.28 25.91
N ASN A 29 -6.54 24.14 25.36
CA ASN A 29 -6.02 25.32 26.07
C ASN A 29 -7.12 26.32 26.42
N ALA A 30 -8.08 26.54 25.52
CA ALA A 30 -9.23 27.40 25.77
C ALA A 30 -10.15 26.83 26.88
N ALA A 31 -10.41 25.52 26.87
CA ALA A 31 -11.20 24.86 27.90
C ALA A 31 -10.50 24.87 29.27
N ALA A 32 -9.18 24.63 29.29
CA ALA A 32 -8.38 24.65 30.52
C ALA A 32 -8.27 26.05 31.12
N ALA A 33 -8.28 27.11 30.30
CA ALA A 33 -8.13 28.49 30.75
C ALA A 33 -9.15 28.87 31.85
N GLY A 34 -10.39 28.38 31.78
CA GLY A 34 -11.41 28.62 32.80
C GLY A 34 -11.06 28.03 34.17
N ASN A 35 -10.47 26.83 34.20
CA ASN A 35 -10.21 26.09 35.43
C ASN A 35 -8.89 26.52 36.11
N ILE A 36 -7.86 26.85 35.33
CA ILE A 36 -6.54 27.21 35.88
C ILE A 36 -6.43 28.69 36.30
N GLY A 37 -7.36 29.54 35.85
CA GLY A 37 -7.34 30.98 36.14
C GLY A 37 -8.05 31.39 37.43
N VAL A 38 -8.73 30.47 38.11
CA VAL A 38 -9.60 30.75 39.26
C VAL A 38 -9.27 29.81 40.43
N VAL A 39 -7.99 29.74 40.80
CA VAL A 39 -7.57 29.02 42.00
C VAL A 39 -7.85 29.91 43.21
N LEU A 40 -8.84 29.53 44.01
CA LEU A 40 -9.20 30.21 45.26
C LEU A 40 -8.26 29.76 46.39
N ALA A 41 -7.94 30.67 47.31
CA ALA A 41 -7.21 30.32 48.52
C ALA A 41 -8.01 29.30 49.37
N ALA A 42 -7.35 28.24 49.83
CA ALA A 42 -8.00 27.17 50.60
C ALA A 42 -8.39 27.59 52.03
N GLY A 43 -7.71 28.61 52.57
CA GLY A 43 -7.97 29.23 53.87
C GLY A 43 -7.74 30.75 53.83
N ALA A 44 -8.09 31.44 54.92
CA ALA A 44 -7.91 32.89 55.06
C ALA A 44 -6.48 33.30 55.45
N ASP A 45 -5.56 32.35 55.51
CA ASP A 45 -4.16 32.56 55.87
C ASP A 45 -3.31 33.02 54.66
N GLU A 46 -2.19 33.64 54.97
CA GLU A 46 -1.27 34.22 53.99
C GLU A 46 -0.59 33.16 53.13
N VAL A 47 -0.43 31.91 53.63
CA VAL A 47 0.17 30.82 52.85
C VAL A 47 -0.79 30.36 51.76
N SER A 48 -2.07 30.16 52.10
CA SER A 48 -3.14 29.84 51.14
C SER A 48 -3.31 30.93 50.06
N ALA A 49 -3.23 32.21 50.46
CA ALA A 49 -3.28 33.33 49.52
C ALA A 49 -2.05 33.37 48.60
N ALA A 50 -0.85 33.14 49.12
CA ALA A 50 0.39 33.10 48.33
C ALA A 50 0.39 31.93 47.32
N VAL A 51 -0.09 30.76 47.71
CA VAL A 51 -0.20 29.59 46.82
C VAL A 51 -1.18 29.88 45.68
N ALA A 52 -2.36 30.43 45.96
CA ALA A 52 -3.33 30.82 44.93
C ALA A 52 -2.74 31.87 43.96
N ALA A 53 -1.98 32.84 44.47
CA ALA A 53 -1.30 33.85 43.65
C ALA A 53 -0.23 33.25 42.71
N VAL A 54 0.54 32.26 43.17
CA VAL A 54 1.52 31.54 42.33
C VAL A 54 0.82 30.81 41.18
N PHE A 55 -0.28 30.10 41.46
CA PHE A 55 -1.06 29.42 40.41
C PHE A 55 -1.68 30.43 39.41
N GLY A 56 -2.18 31.57 39.89
CA GLY A 56 -2.68 32.64 39.02
C GLY A 56 -1.60 33.23 38.09
N ALA A 57 -0.40 33.50 38.63
CA ALA A 57 0.73 33.99 37.84
C ALA A 57 1.24 32.95 36.83
N HIS A 58 1.27 31.67 37.23
CA HIS A 58 1.63 30.57 36.35
C HIS A 58 0.62 30.40 35.21
N ALA A 59 -0.68 30.51 35.49
CA ALA A 59 -1.74 30.44 34.49
C ALA A 59 -1.62 31.56 33.44
N GLN A 60 -1.29 32.79 33.85
CA GLN A 60 -1.06 33.90 32.90
C GLN A 60 0.17 33.65 32.01
N SER A 61 1.27 33.17 32.60
CA SER A 61 2.48 32.81 31.86
C SER A 61 2.22 31.68 30.85
N TYR A 62 1.47 30.65 31.27
CA TYR A 62 1.07 29.54 30.41
C TYR A 62 0.18 29.99 29.23
N ARG A 63 -0.76 30.91 29.47
CA ARG A 63 -1.61 31.48 28.39
C ARG A 63 -0.79 32.28 27.38
N ALA A 64 0.18 33.06 27.84
CA ALA A 64 1.06 33.84 26.96
C ALA A 64 1.91 32.92 26.06
N VAL A 65 2.52 31.88 26.65
CA VAL A 65 3.33 30.90 25.92
C VAL A 65 2.47 30.06 24.96
N SER A 66 1.28 29.65 25.38
CA SER A 66 0.39 28.85 24.51
C SER A 66 -0.17 29.66 23.34
N ALA A 67 -0.44 30.95 23.51
CA ALA A 67 -0.78 31.85 22.40
C ALA A 67 0.39 32.02 21.43
N GLN A 68 1.62 32.20 21.93
CA GLN A 68 2.82 32.30 21.09
C GLN A 68 3.09 30.99 20.33
N ALA A 69 2.89 29.84 20.97
CA ALA A 69 3.02 28.53 20.35
C ALA A 69 1.97 28.31 19.24
N ALA A 70 0.73 28.78 19.43
CA ALA A 70 -0.30 28.71 18.39
C ALA A 70 0.08 29.51 17.14
N VAL A 71 0.58 30.74 17.31
CA VAL A 71 1.04 31.57 16.18
C VAL A 71 2.21 30.92 15.43
N PHE A 72 3.18 30.36 16.16
CA PHE A 72 4.29 29.64 15.55
C PHE A 72 3.80 28.40 14.77
N HIS A 73 2.88 27.64 15.36
CA HIS A 73 2.28 26.47 14.72
C HIS A 73 1.56 26.83 13.42
N ASP A 74 0.75 27.89 13.43
CA ASP A 74 0.04 28.37 12.23
C ASP A 74 1.04 28.78 11.13
N GLN A 75 2.10 29.49 11.48
CA GLN A 75 3.17 29.87 10.54
C GLN A 75 3.90 28.66 9.97
N PHE A 76 4.16 27.63 10.81
CA PHE A 76 4.79 26.39 10.38
C PHE A 76 3.92 25.62 9.39
N VAL A 77 2.62 25.47 9.68
CA VAL A 77 1.65 24.81 8.78
C VAL A 77 1.53 25.58 7.46
N GLN A 78 1.46 26.92 7.53
CA GLN A 78 1.39 27.76 6.34
C GLN A 78 2.64 27.64 5.46
N ALA A 79 3.84 27.63 6.08
CA ALA A 79 5.10 27.44 5.36
C ALA A 79 5.21 26.05 4.73
N LEU A 80 4.74 25.01 5.43
CA LEU A 80 4.72 23.63 4.91
C LEU A 80 3.77 23.49 3.70
N ALA A 81 2.56 24.06 3.80
CA ALA A 81 1.60 24.06 2.69
C ALA A 81 2.11 24.86 1.48
N ALA A 82 2.73 26.02 1.71
CA ALA A 82 3.34 26.82 0.64
C ALA A 82 4.53 26.10 0.00
N GLY A 83 5.33 25.37 0.78
CA GLY A 83 6.40 24.51 0.29
C GLY A 83 5.85 23.42 -0.63
N ALA A 84 4.81 22.69 -0.21
CA ALA A 84 4.15 21.67 -1.02
C ALA A 84 3.64 22.22 -2.36
N GLY A 85 2.96 23.39 -2.33
CA GLY A 85 2.49 24.05 -3.55
C GLY A 85 3.62 24.51 -4.48
N SER A 86 4.77 24.90 -3.93
CA SER A 86 5.95 25.29 -4.71
C SER A 86 6.57 24.10 -5.45
N TYR A 87 6.64 22.92 -4.82
CA TYR A 87 7.10 21.70 -5.50
C TYR A 87 6.11 21.21 -6.55
N ALA A 88 4.80 21.20 -6.25
CA ALA A 88 3.77 20.82 -7.22
C ALA A 88 3.74 21.76 -8.44
N SER A 89 3.92 23.06 -8.24
CA SER A 89 3.99 24.03 -9.35
C SER A 89 5.27 23.90 -10.17
N ALA A 90 6.41 23.56 -9.55
CA ALA A 90 7.65 23.27 -10.26
C ALA A 90 7.54 22.02 -11.14
N GLU A 91 6.86 20.98 -10.66
CA GLU A 91 6.55 19.78 -11.46
C GLU A 91 5.62 20.12 -12.63
N ALA A 92 4.56 20.90 -12.38
CA ALA A 92 3.64 21.34 -13.44
C ALA A 92 4.34 22.20 -14.51
N ALA A 93 5.23 23.12 -14.12
CA ALA A 93 5.99 23.95 -15.04
C ALA A 93 7.00 23.13 -15.87
N SER A 94 7.64 22.14 -15.25
CA SER A 94 8.55 21.22 -15.93
C SER A 94 7.79 20.36 -16.95
N ALA A 95 6.60 19.87 -16.60
CA ALA A 95 5.71 19.15 -17.51
C ALA A 95 5.25 20.03 -18.69
N ALA A 96 4.91 21.31 -18.42
CA ALA A 96 4.48 22.26 -19.43
C ALA A 96 5.57 22.56 -20.48
N SER A 97 6.84 22.56 -20.08
CA SER A 97 7.98 22.75 -20.99
C SER A 97 8.14 21.63 -22.02
N ILE A 98 7.65 20.42 -21.70
CA ILE A 98 7.68 19.25 -22.59
C ILE A 98 6.50 19.28 -23.57
N THR A 99 5.35 19.85 -23.22
CA THR A 99 4.19 20.05 -24.13
C THR A 99 4.38 21.20 -25.13
N SER A 100 5.46 21.14 -25.93
CA SER A 100 5.80 22.18 -26.90
C SER A 100 4.82 22.27 -28.09
N PRO A 101 4.77 23.41 -28.83
CA PRO A 101 3.96 23.55 -30.04
C PRO A 101 4.19 22.44 -31.07
N LEU A 102 5.42 21.89 -31.12
CA LEU A 102 5.77 20.79 -32.01
C LEU A 102 5.09 19.48 -31.59
N LEU A 103 5.03 19.18 -30.29
CA LEU A 103 4.34 17.99 -29.77
C LEU A 103 2.83 18.08 -30.04
N ASN A 104 2.25 19.27 -29.92
CA ASN A 104 0.85 19.50 -30.30
C ASN A 104 0.62 19.28 -31.80
N ALA A 105 1.52 19.75 -32.67
CA ALA A 105 1.44 19.52 -34.11
C ALA A 105 1.59 18.03 -34.48
N ILE A 106 2.48 17.29 -33.80
CA ILE A 106 2.64 15.83 -33.96
C ILE A 106 1.38 15.08 -33.50
N ASN A 107 0.79 15.49 -32.39
CA ASN A 107 -0.35 14.80 -31.80
C ASN A 107 -1.69 15.15 -32.45
N ALA A 108 -1.84 16.34 -33.05
CA ALA A 108 -3.10 16.83 -33.58
C ALA A 108 -3.78 15.87 -34.57
N PRO A 109 -3.07 15.25 -35.55
CA PRO A 109 -3.69 14.26 -36.43
C PRO A 109 -4.20 13.03 -35.70
N PHE A 110 -3.49 12.57 -34.66
CA PHE A 110 -3.86 11.39 -33.88
C PHE A 110 -5.01 11.66 -32.91
N LEU A 111 -5.03 12.84 -32.27
CA LEU A 111 -6.17 13.28 -31.46
C LEU A 111 -7.42 13.39 -32.33
N ALA A 112 -7.31 13.99 -33.52
CA ALA A 112 -8.44 14.14 -34.43
C ALA A 112 -8.95 12.78 -34.94
N ALA A 113 -8.06 11.83 -35.24
CA ALA A 113 -8.44 10.53 -35.80
C ALA A 113 -8.86 9.50 -34.75
N THR A 114 -8.29 9.52 -33.54
CA THR A 114 -8.44 8.45 -32.54
C THR A 114 -8.90 8.92 -31.16
N GLY A 115 -8.99 10.23 -30.94
CA GLY A 115 -9.27 10.82 -29.62
C GLY A 115 -8.11 10.71 -28.63
N ARG A 116 -6.93 10.28 -29.08
CA ARG A 116 -5.79 9.96 -28.21
C ARG A 116 -4.45 10.38 -28.84
N PRO A 117 -3.51 10.95 -28.06
CA PRO A 117 -2.21 11.38 -28.59
C PRO A 117 -1.37 10.21 -29.09
N LEU A 118 -0.45 10.50 -30.02
CA LEU A 118 0.60 9.57 -30.37
C LEU A 118 1.65 9.51 -29.25
N ILE A 119 2.05 10.67 -28.73
CA ILE A 119 3.08 10.81 -27.70
C ILE A 119 2.53 11.67 -26.55
N GLY A 120 2.64 11.18 -25.33
CA GLY A 120 2.27 11.93 -24.13
C GLY A 120 1.75 11.02 -23.04
N ASN A 121 1.96 11.40 -21.78
CA ASN A 121 1.41 10.66 -20.67
C ASN A 121 -0.11 10.85 -20.59
N GLY A 122 -0.78 9.85 -20.04
CA GLY A 122 -2.18 9.94 -19.68
C GLY A 122 -2.39 10.93 -18.55
N ALA A 123 -3.51 11.65 -18.57
CA ALA A 123 -3.86 12.58 -17.52
C ALA A 123 -4.14 11.82 -16.21
N ASN A 124 -3.56 12.27 -15.10
CA ASN A 124 -3.94 11.77 -13.78
C ASN A 124 -5.38 12.21 -13.48
N ALA A 125 -6.17 11.31 -12.90
CA ALA A 125 -7.47 11.68 -12.38
C ALA A 125 -7.32 12.47 -11.07
N ALA A 126 -8.21 13.42 -10.84
CA ALA A 126 -8.19 14.27 -9.65
C ALA A 126 -8.38 13.45 -8.37
N ALA A 127 -7.69 13.81 -7.29
CA ALA A 127 -7.89 13.22 -5.98
C ALA A 127 -9.34 13.40 -5.49
N GLY A 128 -9.88 12.40 -4.80
CA GLY A 128 -11.27 12.37 -4.34
C GLY A 128 -12.31 12.04 -5.42
N SER A 129 -11.95 12.03 -6.71
CA SER A 129 -12.90 11.77 -7.80
C SER A 129 -13.30 10.30 -7.96
N GLY A 130 -12.44 9.36 -7.55
CA GLY A 130 -12.55 7.94 -7.89
C GLY A 130 -12.47 7.65 -9.40
N ALA A 131 -12.13 8.63 -10.22
CA ALA A 131 -12.11 8.49 -11.68
C ALA A 131 -10.86 7.74 -12.15
N ALA A 132 -10.99 7.04 -13.28
CA ALA A 132 -9.85 6.37 -13.89
C ALA A 132 -8.83 7.38 -14.45
N GLY A 133 -7.55 7.03 -14.37
CA GLY A 133 -6.48 7.75 -15.04
C GLY A 133 -6.59 7.60 -16.56
N GLY A 134 -6.22 8.64 -17.29
CA GLY A 134 -6.22 8.64 -18.75
C GLY A 134 -5.18 7.65 -19.32
N ALA A 135 -5.44 7.12 -20.51
CA ALA A 135 -4.45 6.31 -21.22
C ALA A 135 -3.28 7.18 -21.72
N GLY A 136 -2.07 6.62 -21.70
CA GLY A 136 -0.91 7.18 -22.37
C GLY A 136 -1.07 7.20 -23.90
N GLY A 137 -0.25 7.98 -24.58
CA GLY A 137 -0.22 8.07 -26.04
C GLY A 137 0.02 6.73 -26.71
N TRP A 138 -0.37 6.58 -27.97
CA TRP A 138 -0.29 5.30 -28.70
C TRP A 138 1.13 4.73 -28.79
N LEU A 139 2.13 5.59 -29.04
CA LEU A 139 3.51 5.19 -29.21
C LEU A 139 4.29 5.28 -27.90
N TYR A 140 4.34 6.47 -27.31
CA TYR A 140 5.10 6.71 -26.09
C TYR A 140 4.25 7.47 -25.08
N GLY A 141 4.11 6.91 -23.89
CA GLY A 141 3.38 7.57 -22.82
C GLY A 141 3.02 6.62 -21.71
N ASN A 142 3.29 7.05 -20.48
CA ASN A 142 2.81 6.37 -19.29
C ASN A 142 1.30 6.56 -19.16
N GLY A 143 0.62 5.60 -18.55
CA GLY A 143 -0.75 5.80 -18.12
C GLY A 143 -0.85 6.78 -16.96
N GLY A 144 -1.94 7.53 -16.91
CA GLY A 144 -2.22 8.44 -15.78
C GLY A 144 -2.64 7.68 -14.54
N ALA A 145 -2.34 8.22 -13.36
CA ALA A 145 -2.80 7.67 -12.10
C ALA A 145 -4.33 7.78 -11.95
N GLY A 146 -4.95 6.75 -11.38
CA GLY A 146 -6.34 6.76 -10.98
C GLY A 146 -6.57 7.69 -9.77
N GLY A 147 -7.69 8.39 -9.76
CA GLY A 147 -8.05 9.29 -8.69
C GLY A 147 -8.41 8.51 -7.43
N SER A 148 -7.99 9.01 -6.27
CA SER A 148 -8.50 8.50 -5.00
C SER A 148 -10.00 8.77 -4.88
N GLY A 149 -10.75 8.00 -4.10
CA GLY A 149 -12.20 8.22 -3.96
C GLY A 149 -12.88 7.22 -3.03
N ALA A 150 -14.22 7.18 -3.05
CA ALA A 150 -14.96 6.15 -2.30
C ALA A 150 -14.58 4.74 -2.77
N VAL A 151 -14.43 4.57 -4.08
CA VAL A 151 -13.69 3.49 -4.71
C VAL A 151 -12.52 4.14 -5.44
N GLY A 152 -11.36 3.50 -5.40
CA GLY A 152 -10.19 3.97 -6.12
C GLY A 152 -10.38 3.84 -7.64
N GLY A 153 -10.07 4.89 -8.39
CA GLY A 153 -10.10 4.84 -9.85
C GLY A 153 -9.00 3.94 -10.41
N ALA A 154 -9.26 3.25 -11.52
CA ALA A 154 -8.22 2.47 -12.18
C ALA A 154 -7.09 3.36 -12.73
N GLY A 155 -5.86 2.88 -12.72
CA GLY A 155 -4.75 3.50 -13.42
C GLY A 155 -4.92 3.37 -14.94
N GLY A 156 -4.51 4.38 -15.69
CA GLY A 156 -4.53 4.35 -17.14
C GLY A 156 -3.54 3.36 -17.72
N ALA A 157 -3.86 2.78 -18.87
CA ALA A 157 -2.90 1.95 -19.61
C ALA A 157 -1.88 2.83 -20.37
N ALA A 158 -0.66 2.33 -20.53
CA ALA A 158 0.33 2.91 -21.44
C ALA A 158 0.07 2.52 -22.92
N GLY A 159 0.87 3.09 -23.82
CA GLY A 159 0.85 2.80 -25.26
C GLY A 159 1.70 1.60 -25.68
N LEU A 160 2.48 1.77 -26.74
CA LEU A 160 3.50 0.80 -27.15
C LEU A 160 4.68 0.76 -26.15
N PHE A 161 5.09 1.94 -25.69
CA PHE A 161 6.11 2.15 -24.67
C PHE A 161 5.58 3.04 -23.54
N GLY A 162 5.88 2.66 -22.30
CA GLY A 162 5.54 3.43 -21.11
C GLY A 162 5.02 2.56 -19.98
N ASN A 163 4.99 3.09 -18.77
CA ASN A 163 4.53 2.38 -17.58
C ASN A 163 3.03 2.59 -17.37
N GLY A 164 2.33 1.57 -16.88
CA GLY A 164 0.94 1.71 -16.48
C GLY A 164 0.78 2.67 -15.31
N GLY A 165 -0.32 3.42 -15.29
CA GLY A 165 -0.62 4.33 -14.19
C GLY A 165 -0.96 3.58 -12.91
N ALA A 166 -0.65 4.15 -11.75
CA ALA A 166 -1.07 3.57 -10.47
C ALA A 166 -2.60 3.65 -10.31
N GLY A 167 -3.19 2.65 -9.67
CA GLY A 167 -4.58 2.70 -9.23
C GLY A 167 -4.76 3.66 -8.06
N GLY A 168 -5.90 4.36 -8.04
CA GLY A 168 -6.26 5.28 -6.98
C GLY A 168 -6.56 4.55 -5.67
N ALA A 169 -6.27 5.18 -4.54
CA ALA A 169 -6.66 4.66 -3.22
C ALA A 169 -8.15 4.86 -2.96
N ALA A 170 -8.79 3.92 -2.27
CA ALA A 170 -10.10 4.16 -1.67
C ALA A 170 -9.95 4.85 -0.31
N THR A 171 -10.74 5.87 -0.04
CA THR A 171 -10.61 6.73 1.15
C THR A 171 -11.81 6.70 2.09
N VAL A 172 -12.97 6.18 1.65
CA VAL A 172 -14.18 6.12 2.47
C VAL A 172 -14.95 4.82 2.28
N GLY A 173 -15.77 4.46 3.27
CA GLY A 173 -16.83 3.48 3.11
C GLY A 173 -16.41 2.03 2.90
N GLY A 174 -15.12 1.69 3.02
CA GLY A 174 -14.64 0.33 2.79
C GLY A 174 -14.62 -0.03 1.30
N GLY A 175 -14.57 0.97 0.42
CA GLY A 175 -14.43 0.73 -1.00
C GLY A 175 -13.06 0.16 -1.36
N ALA A 176 -13.02 -0.50 -2.52
CA ALA A 176 -11.81 -1.14 -3.01
C ALA A 176 -10.85 -0.14 -3.66
N GLY A 177 -9.55 -0.39 -3.53
CA GLY A 177 -8.54 0.33 -4.29
C GLY A 177 -8.66 0.06 -5.79
N GLY A 178 -8.26 1.03 -6.59
CA GLY A 178 -8.29 0.93 -8.05
C GLY A 178 -7.23 -0.03 -8.58
N ALA A 179 -7.52 -0.74 -9.66
CA ALA A 179 -6.50 -1.56 -10.31
C ALA A 179 -5.39 -0.67 -10.91
N GLY A 180 -4.15 -1.16 -10.93
CA GLY A 180 -3.07 -0.55 -11.69
C GLY A 180 -3.28 -0.72 -13.19
N GLY A 181 -2.85 0.27 -13.97
CA GLY A 181 -2.93 0.25 -15.42
C GLY A 181 -1.92 -0.69 -16.06
N ALA A 182 -2.20 -1.15 -17.27
CA ALA A 182 -1.27 -1.98 -18.03
C ALA A 182 -0.02 -1.17 -18.46
N GLY A 183 1.15 -1.81 -18.38
CA GLY A 183 2.37 -1.33 -19.01
C GLY A 183 2.27 -1.33 -20.53
N GLY A 184 3.22 -0.66 -21.18
CA GLY A 184 3.25 -0.52 -22.62
C GLY A 184 3.46 -1.87 -23.29
N LEU A 185 2.83 -2.08 -24.45
CA LEU A 185 2.77 -3.39 -25.10
C LEU A 185 4.13 -4.09 -25.24
N LEU A 186 5.19 -3.35 -25.56
CA LEU A 186 6.55 -3.90 -25.70
C LEU A 186 7.32 -3.75 -24.39
N PHE A 187 7.58 -2.51 -24.00
CA PHE A 187 8.31 -2.18 -22.78
C PHE A 187 7.45 -1.30 -21.87
N GLY A 188 7.37 -1.69 -20.61
CA GLY A 188 6.60 -0.97 -19.61
C GLY A 188 6.22 -1.84 -18.44
N THR A 189 6.42 -1.35 -17.22
CA THR A 189 5.90 -2.06 -16.05
C THR A 189 4.41 -1.79 -15.90
N GLY A 190 3.68 -2.76 -15.37
CA GLY A 190 2.32 -2.52 -14.90
C GLY A 190 2.31 -1.53 -13.75
N GLY A 191 1.22 -0.78 -13.62
CA GLY A 191 1.01 0.16 -12.52
C GLY A 191 0.71 -0.56 -11.21
N ALA A 192 1.02 0.06 -10.08
CA ALA A 192 0.64 -0.48 -8.77
C ALA A 192 -0.88 -0.44 -8.59
N GLY A 193 -1.44 -1.41 -7.87
CA GLY A 193 -2.82 -1.36 -7.40
C GLY A 193 -2.98 -0.36 -6.24
N GLY A 194 -4.13 0.29 -6.18
CA GLY A 194 -4.48 1.22 -5.10
C GLY A 194 -4.85 0.52 -3.81
N THR A 195 -4.74 1.20 -2.68
CA THR A 195 -5.11 0.65 -1.36
C THR A 195 -6.63 0.67 -1.14
N GLY A 196 -7.14 -0.33 -0.42
CA GLY A 196 -8.54 -0.36 0.02
C GLY A 196 -8.81 0.57 1.21
N ALA A 197 -10.03 1.07 1.33
CA ALA A 197 -10.42 1.97 2.42
C ALA A 197 -10.70 1.22 3.73
N SER A 198 -10.51 1.91 4.86
CA SER A 198 -10.93 1.40 6.16
C SER A 198 -12.44 1.57 6.39
N ASN A 199 -13.12 0.57 6.95
CA ASN A 199 -14.53 0.68 7.41
C ASN A 199 -14.94 -0.48 8.33
N ALA A 200 -16.23 -0.72 8.57
CA ALA A 200 -16.74 -1.89 9.29
C ALA A 200 -16.31 -3.22 8.63
N LYS A 201 -16.12 -3.22 7.31
CA LYS A 201 -15.35 -4.21 6.57
C LYS A 201 -14.30 -3.47 5.77
N GLY A 202 -13.06 -3.92 5.83
CA GLY A 202 -11.99 -3.31 5.05
C GLY A 202 -12.20 -3.51 3.56
N GLY A 203 -11.95 -2.47 2.78
CA GLY A 203 -11.99 -2.54 1.32
C GLY A 203 -10.84 -3.37 0.77
N ALA A 204 -11.04 -4.10 -0.33
CA ALA A 204 -9.95 -4.82 -0.96
C ALA A 204 -8.91 -3.86 -1.57
N GLY A 205 -7.65 -4.26 -1.59
CA GLY A 205 -6.64 -3.60 -2.42
C GLY A 205 -6.89 -3.87 -3.90
N GLY A 206 -6.52 -2.92 -4.75
CA GLY A 206 -6.59 -3.06 -6.20
C GLY A 206 -5.52 -4.01 -6.72
N ALA A 207 -5.82 -4.74 -7.79
CA ALA A 207 -4.81 -5.56 -8.45
C ALA A 207 -3.70 -4.69 -9.09
N GLY A 208 -2.48 -5.19 -9.14
CA GLY A 208 -1.41 -4.61 -9.93
C GLY A 208 -1.69 -4.78 -11.44
N GLY A 209 -1.23 -3.82 -12.23
CA GLY A 209 -1.35 -3.85 -13.67
C GLY A 209 -0.44 -4.91 -14.31
N VAL A 210 -0.84 -5.43 -15.46
CA VAL A 210 0.03 -6.32 -16.26
C VAL A 210 1.20 -5.53 -16.84
N GLY A 211 2.37 -6.16 -16.92
CA GLY A 211 3.52 -5.61 -17.63
C GLY A 211 3.36 -5.69 -19.16
N GLY A 212 4.29 -5.07 -19.89
CA GLY A 212 4.48 -5.29 -21.31
C GLY A 212 5.11 -6.63 -21.65
N LEU A 213 5.33 -6.91 -22.93
CA LEU A 213 5.99 -8.15 -23.40
C LEU A 213 7.31 -8.42 -22.66
N PHE A 214 8.09 -7.36 -22.45
CA PHE A 214 9.37 -7.36 -21.74
C PHE A 214 9.29 -6.66 -20.38
N GLY A 215 8.10 -6.27 -19.95
CA GLY A 215 7.89 -5.48 -18.74
C GLY A 215 7.38 -6.32 -17.58
N THR A 216 7.67 -5.88 -16.36
CA THR A 216 7.25 -6.57 -15.13
C THR A 216 5.81 -6.20 -14.77
N GLY A 217 5.12 -7.11 -14.10
CA GLY A 217 3.83 -6.81 -13.47
C GLY A 217 3.96 -5.78 -12.35
N GLY A 218 2.92 -4.99 -12.15
CA GLY A 218 2.83 -4.04 -11.04
C GLY A 218 2.47 -4.73 -9.72
N PRO A 219 2.85 -4.19 -8.56
CA PRO A 219 2.45 -4.74 -7.27
C PRO A 219 0.94 -4.55 -7.01
N GLY A 220 0.33 -5.48 -6.30
CA GLY A 220 -1.04 -5.34 -5.79
C GLY A 220 -1.11 -4.37 -4.61
N GLY A 221 -2.24 -3.68 -4.49
CA GLY A 221 -2.51 -2.74 -3.40
C GLY A 221 -2.84 -3.45 -2.09
N ALA A 222 -2.58 -2.80 -0.96
CA ALA A 222 -2.95 -3.34 0.35
C ALA A 222 -4.48 -3.29 0.58
N GLY A 223 -5.00 -4.28 1.31
CA GLY A 223 -6.36 -4.25 1.83
C GLY A 223 -6.53 -3.21 2.94
N GLY A 224 -7.71 -2.61 3.01
CA GLY A 224 -8.09 -1.64 4.03
C GLY A 224 -8.32 -2.28 5.39
N LEU A 225 -8.17 -1.49 6.45
CA LEU A 225 -8.43 -1.96 7.81
C LEU A 225 -9.93 -2.20 8.01
N SER A 226 -10.30 -3.03 8.98
CA SER A 226 -11.65 -2.90 9.55
C SER A 226 -11.68 -2.57 11.03
N ILE A 227 -12.57 -1.62 11.33
CA ILE A 227 -12.58 -0.83 12.58
C ILE A 227 -13.81 -1.12 13.45
N LEU A 228 -14.74 -1.97 12.99
CA LEU A 228 -15.93 -2.35 13.73
C LEU A 228 -15.91 -3.82 14.13
N ALA A 229 -16.54 -4.12 15.27
CA ALA A 229 -16.68 -5.47 15.78
C ALA A 229 -17.43 -6.38 14.82
N GLY A 230 -16.89 -7.60 14.63
CA GLY A 230 -17.39 -8.61 13.70
C GLY A 230 -16.95 -8.41 12.25
N GLY A 231 -16.18 -7.35 11.95
CA GLY A 231 -15.72 -7.06 10.59
C GLY A 231 -14.66 -8.04 10.07
N THR A 232 -14.29 -7.88 8.79
CA THR A 232 -13.12 -8.55 8.22
C THR A 232 -12.21 -7.53 7.55
N GLY A 233 -10.90 -7.74 7.67
CA GLY A 233 -9.93 -6.88 7.02
C GLY A 233 -10.05 -7.02 5.51
N GLY A 234 -9.69 -5.97 4.77
CA GLY A 234 -9.73 -6.01 3.32
C GLY A 234 -8.74 -7.03 2.76
N ALA A 235 -9.10 -7.73 1.69
CA ALA A 235 -8.11 -8.57 0.99
C ALA A 235 -7.04 -7.70 0.34
N GLY A 236 -5.79 -8.17 0.31
CA GLY A 236 -4.76 -7.57 -0.53
C GLY A 236 -5.04 -7.83 -2.02
N GLY A 237 -4.67 -6.88 -2.86
CA GLY A 237 -4.78 -7.01 -4.31
C GLY A 237 -3.74 -7.97 -4.87
N ALA A 238 -4.08 -8.70 -5.92
CA ALA A 238 -3.11 -9.56 -6.60
C ALA A 238 -2.01 -8.73 -7.30
N GLY A 239 -0.80 -9.26 -7.36
CA GLY A 239 0.25 -8.71 -8.22
C GLY A 239 -0.08 -8.92 -9.70
N GLY A 240 0.36 -7.98 -10.54
CA GLY A 240 0.19 -8.05 -11.99
C GLY A 240 1.11 -9.10 -12.61
N ALA A 241 0.71 -9.66 -13.75
CA ALA A 241 1.53 -10.62 -14.47
C ALA A 241 2.63 -9.95 -15.31
N GLY A 242 3.77 -10.62 -15.47
CA GLY A 242 4.66 -10.44 -16.62
C GLY A 242 4.08 -11.15 -17.85
N LEU A 243 4.44 -10.73 -19.08
CA LEU A 243 3.88 -11.33 -20.30
C LEU A 243 4.81 -12.36 -20.96
N LEU A 244 5.90 -11.95 -21.62
CA LEU A 244 6.79 -12.91 -22.29
C LEU A 244 8.08 -13.12 -21.50
N LEU A 245 8.75 -12.03 -21.11
CA LEU A 245 10.03 -12.05 -20.39
C LEU A 245 10.00 -11.34 -19.02
N GLY A 246 8.86 -10.75 -18.66
CA GLY A 246 8.74 -9.96 -17.43
C GLY A 246 8.57 -10.80 -16.18
N THR A 247 8.96 -10.27 -15.02
CA THR A 247 8.63 -10.88 -13.73
C THR A 247 7.20 -10.55 -13.30
N GLY A 248 6.66 -11.37 -12.41
CA GLY A 248 5.40 -11.06 -11.75
C GLY A 248 5.53 -9.97 -10.70
N GLY A 249 4.47 -9.19 -10.50
CA GLY A 249 4.37 -8.22 -9.41
C GLY A 249 4.05 -8.89 -8.08
N THR A 250 4.44 -8.28 -6.96
CA THR A 250 4.11 -8.80 -5.63
C THR A 250 2.63 -8.64 -5.31
N GLY A 251 2.04 -9.57 -4.56
CA GLY A 251 0.71 -9.41 -3.97
C GLY A 251 0.70 -8.36 -2.86
N GLY A 252 -0.43 -7.69 -2.69
CA GLY A 252 -0.66 -6.73 -1.62
C GLY A 252 -0.94 -7.40 -0.29
N ALA A 253 -0.61 -6.75 0.83
CA ALA A 253 -0.95 -7.27 2.15
C ALA A 253 -2.47 -7.21 2.42
N GLY A 254 -2.97 -8.17 3.18
CA GLY A 254 -4.32 -8.13 3.74
C GLY A 254 -4.44 -7.08 4.84
N GLY A 255 -5.62 -6.45 4.96
CA GLY A 255 -5.92 -5.46 5.97
C GLY A 255 -6.13 -6.07 7.34
N SER A 256 -5.78 -5.31 8.38
CA SER A 256 -5.93 -5.74 9.78
C SER A 256 -7.29 -5.36 10.37
N GLN A 257 -7.66 -6.06 11.44
CA GLN A 257 -8.82 -5.79 12.29
C GLN A 257 -8.41 -5.09 13.58
N THR A 258 -9.19 -4.09 14.00
CA THR A 258 -8.91 -3.35 15.25
C THR A 258 -9.91 -3.65 16.36
N ALA A 259 -11.13 -4.12 16.05
CA ALA A 259 -12.25 -4.10 17.01
C ALA A 259 -13.04 -5.41 17.14
N GLY A 260 -12.48 -6.56 16.80
CA GLY A 260 -13.21 -7.84 16.78
C GLY A 260 -13.46 -8.34 15.35
N GLY A 261 -12.91 -9.49 14.96
CA GLY A 261 -13.10 -10.10 13.65
C GLY A 261 -11.81 -10.56 12.98
N ALA A 262 -11.92 -11.16 11.79
CA ALA A 262 -10.81 -11.83 11.10
C ALA A 262 -9.97 -10.89 10.23
N GLY A 263 -8.66 -11.12 10.19
CA GLY A 263 -7.75 -10.40 9.30
C GLY A 263 -8.06 -10.66 7.83
N GLY A 264 -7.76 -9.69 6.96
CA GLY A 264 -7.90 -9.83 5.52
C GLY A 264 -6.85 -10.76 4.93
N VAL A 265 -7.19 -11.50 3.88
CA VAL A 265 -6.21 -12.36 3.19
C VAL A 265 -5.19 -11.52 2.41
N GLY A 266 -3.95 -11.99 2.32
CA GLY A 266 -2.94 -11.43 1.43
C GLY A 266 -3.26 -11.72 -0.04
N GLY A 267 -2.87 -10.81 -0.92
CA GLY A 267 -3.02 -10.97 -2.37
C GLY A 267 -2.02 -11.97 -2.93
N ALA A 268 -2.40 -12.70 -3.98
CA ALA A 268 -1.45 -13.57 -4.68
C ALA A 268 -0.37 -12.76 -5.40
N GLY A 269 0.83 -13.30 -5.50
CA GLY A 269 1.86 -12.79 -6.40
C GLY A 269 1.46 -13.02 -7.85
N GLY A 270 1.87 -12.11 -8.73
CA GLY A 270 1.66 -12.24 -10.17
C GLY A 270 2.55 -13.33 -10.76
N ASN A 271 2.09 -14.01 -11.80
CA ASN A 271 2.94 -14.93 -12.55
C ASN A 271 3.97 -14.14 -13.37
N ALA A 272 5.13 -14.76 -13.60
CA ALA A 272 6.09 -14.26 -14.58
C ALA A 272 5.57 -14.41 -16.02
N GLY A 273 6.36 -13.93 -16.96
CA GLY A 273 6.12 -14.12 -18.38
C GLY A 273 6.30 -15.57 -18.83
N ILE A 274 5.77 -15.89 -20.00
CA ILE A 274 5.70 -17.26 -20.52
C ILE A 274 7.08 -17.93 -20.60
N LEU A 275 8.14 -17.21 -20.99
CA LEU A 275 9.45 -17.81 -21.24
C LEU A 275 10.41 -17.61 -20.07
N PHE A 276 10.56 -16.38 -19.61
CA PHE A 276 11.53 -16.00 -18.57
C PHE A 276 10.89 -15.13 -17.50
N GLY A 277 11.53 -15.12 -16.33
CA GLY A 277 11.20 -14.24 -15.22
C GLY A 277 10.78 -15.02 -13.98
N SER A 278 10.99 -14.41 -12.83
CA SER A 278 10.52 -14.95 -11.55
C SER A 278 9.07 -14.57 -11.27
N GLY A 279 8.37 -15.46 -10.58
CA GLY A 279 7.04 -15.18 -10.06
C GLY A 279 7.11 -14.13 -8.94
N GLY A 280 6.06 -13.33 -8.81
CA GLY A 280 5.94 -12.36 -7.74
C GLY A 280 5.69 -13.02 -6.39
N ALA A 281 6.18 -12.45 -5.30
CA ALA A 281 5.86 -12.93 -3.96
C ALA A 281 4.37 -12.69 -3.61
N GLY A 282 3.77 -13.59 -2.83
CA GLY A 282 2.46 -13.39 -2.23
C GLY A 282 2.49 -12.36 -1.11
N GLY A 283 1.37 -11.68 -0.89
CA GLY A 283 1.19 -10.70 0.18
C GLY A 283 0.94 -11.36 1.54
N ALA A 284 1.36 -10.71 2.62
CA ALA A 284 1.05 -11.18 3.97
C ALA A 284 -0.45 -11.09 4.27
N GLY A 285 -0.96 -12.01 5.09
CA GLY A 285 -2.29 -11.91 5.68
C GLY A 285 -2.36 -10.87 6.80
N GLY A 286 -3.54 -10.28 6.97
CA GLY A 286 -3.81 -9.25 7.96
C GLY A 286 -4.04 -9.79 9.38
N PHE A 287 -3.90 -8.93 10.37
CA PHE A 287 -4.13 -9.26 11.77
C PHE A 287 -5.62 -9.41 12.08
N GLY A 288 -6.03 -10.50 12.75
CA GLY A 288 -7.34 -10.65 13.38
C GLY A 288 -7.33 -10.17 14.84
N SER A 289 -8.43 -9.60 15.33
CA SER A 289 -8.54 -9.03 16.69
C SER A 289 -9.80 -9.51 17.39
N GLY A 290 -9.80 -9.69 18.71
CA GLY A 290 -10.97 -10.10 19.51
C GLY A 290 -11.15 -11.62 19.70
N LEU A 291 -12.00 -12.00 20.66
CA LEU A 291 -12.28 -13.43 20.96
C LEU A 291 -12.86 -14.13 19.74
N GLY A 292 -12.30 -15.29 19.39
CA GLY A 292 -12.75 -16.07 18.23
C GLY A 292 -12.18 -15.61 16.87
N ALA A 293 -11.37 -14.56 16.84
CA ALA A 293 -10.84 -14.03 15.57
C ALA A 293 -9.71 -14.88 14.98
N VAL A 294 -9.72 -14.96 13.65
CA VAL A 294 -8.75 -15.69 12.83
C VAL A 294 -7.84 -14.70 12.11
N GLY A 295 -6.56 -15.00 12.02
CA GLY A 295 -5.62 -14.23 11.21
C GLY A 295 -5.87 -14.43 9.71
N GLY A 296 -5.58 -13.40 8.91
CA GLY A 296 -5.72 -13.50 7.46
C GLY A 296 -4.73 -14.53 6.90
N ALA A 297 -5.14 -15.31 5.89
CA ALA A 297 -4.21 -16.18 5.17
C ALA A 297 -3.17 -15.35 4.38
N GLY A 298 -1.95 -15.84 4.26
CA GLY A 298 -0.98 -15.31 3.31
C GLY A 298 -1.35 -15.65 1.86
N GLY A 299 -0.99 -14.77 0.92
CA GLY A 299 -1.21 -14.99 -0.50
C GLY A 299 -0.22 -15.99 -1.09
N ALA A 300 -0.62 -16.74 -2.10
CA ALA A 300 0.28 -17.62 -2.84
C ALA A 300 1.34 -16.81 -3.62
N GLY A 301 2.54 -17.36 -3.76
CA GLY A 301 3.53 -16.85 -4.70
C GLY A 301 3.17 -17.17 -6.15
N GLY A 302 3.57 -16.30 -7.07
CA GLY A 302 3.36 -16.49 -8.50
C GLY A 302 4.29 -17.54 -9.10
N SER A 303 3.88 -18.15 -10.20
CA SER A 303 4.74 -19.09 -10.93
C SER A 303 5.77 -18.35 -11.79
N ALA A 304 6.94 -18.97 -11.96
CA ALA A 304 7.99 -18.49 -12.85
C ALA A 304 7.67 -18.72 -14.33
N GLY A 305 8.53 -18.17 -15.20
CA GLY A 305 8.48 -18.43 -16.64
C GLY A 305 8.96 -19.84 -16.97
N MET A 306 8.45 -20.39 -18.07
CA MET A 306 8.59 -21.82 -18.38
C MET A 306 10.06 -22.26 -18.57
N LEU A 307 10.92 -21.42 -19.14
CA LEU A 307 12.30 -21.79 -19.42
C LEU A 307 13.20 -21.50 -18.21
N SER A 308 13.17 -20.26 -17.70
CA SER A 308 14.00 -19.92 -16.53
C SER A 308 13.40 -18.84 -15.66
N GLY A 309 13.51 -19.06 -14.35
CA GLY A 309 13.09 -18.16 -13.30
C GLY A 309 12.66 -18.93 -12.06
N ASP A 310 12.71 -18.23 -10.93
CA ASP A 310 12.33 -18.80 -9.64
C ASP A 310 10.85 -18.57 -9.36
N GLY A 311 10.22 -19.52 -8.68
CA GLY A 311 8.89 -19.35 -8.17
C GLY A 311 8.83 -18.25 -7.11
N GLY A 312 7.74 -17.51 -7.06
CA GLY A 312 7.53 -16.48 -6.04
C GLY A 312 7.34 -17.09 -4.65
N ALA A 313 7.85 -16.45 -3.61
CA ALA A 313 7.59 -16.91 -2.24
C ALA A 313 6.11 -16.72 -1.86
N GLY A 314 5.56 -17.62 -1.05
CA GLY A 314 4.27 -17.44 -0.41
C GLY A 314 4.30 -16.39 0.69
N GLY A 315 3.18 -15.69 0.89
CA GLY A 315 3.02 -14.70 1.95
C GLY A 315 2.81 -15.33 3.32
N THR A 316 3.23 -14.64 4.38
CA THR A 316 2.99 -15.13 5.75
C THR A 316 1.52 -14.99 6.15
N GLY A 317 1.01 -15.94 6.93
CA GLY A 317 -0.28 -15.80 7.61
C GLY A 317 -0.25 -14.70 8.68
N GLY A 318 -1.37 -14.02 8.88
CA GLY A 318 -1.54 -13.00 9.91
C GLY A 318 -1.82 -13.61 11.28
N PHE A 319 -1.55 -12.88 12.35
CA PHE A 319 -1.91 -13.31 13.69
C PHE A 319 -3.44 -13.34 13.88
N GLY A 320 -3.95 -14.30 14.65
CA GLY A 320 -5.34 -14.31 15.13
C GLY A 320 -5.48 -14.89 16.54
N PRO A 321 -6.21 -14.24 17.46
CA PRO A 321 -6.35 -14.70 18.85
C PRO A 321 -6.85 -16.13 19.00
N ALA A 322 -7.79 -16.57 18.15
CA ALA A 322 -8.32 -17.93 18.19
C ALA A 322 -7.53 -18.87 17.28
N THR A 323 -7.26 -18.42 16.05
CA THR A 323 -6.48 -19.19 15.07
C THR A 323 -5.58 -18.26 14.26
N GLY A 324 -4.31 -18.60 14.12
CA GLY A 324 -3.40 -17.92 13.21
C GLY A 324 -3.76 -18.18 11.75
N GLY A 325 -3.49 -17.21 10.88
CA GLY A 325 -3.75 -17.37 9.45
C GLY A 325 -2.82 -18.41 8.82
N VAL A 326 -3.27 -19.13 7.80
CA VAL A 326 -2.38 -20.06 7.08
C VAL A 326 -1.34 -19.30 6.26
N GLY A 327 -0.14 -19.83 6.15
CA GLY A 327 0.87 -19.34 5.21
C GLY A 327 0.50 -19.64 3.76
N GLY A 328 0.86 -18.76 2.85
CA GLY A 328 0.65 -18.93 1.42
C GLY A 328 1.62 -19.93 0.82
N THR A 329 1.22 -20.65 -0.23
CA THR A 329 2.11 -21.58 -0.93
C THR A 329 3.15 -20.82 -1.77
N GLY A 330 4.34 -21.38 -1.92
CA GLY A 330 5.33 -20.93 -2.89
C GLY A 330 4.92 -21.24 -4.33
N GLY A 331 5.41 -20.44 -5.27
CA GLY A 331 5.20 -20.60 -6.70
C GLY A 331 6.13 -21.65 -7.32
N LYS A 332 5.71 -22.24 -8.44
CA LYS A 332 6.53 -23.21 -9.17
C LYS A 332 7.63 -22.51 -9.98
N ALA A 333 8.79 -23.15 -10.10
CA ALA A 333 9.91 -22.68 -10.90
C ALA A 333 9.71 -22.90 -12.41
N GLY A 334 10.62 -22.33 -13.21
CA GLY A 334 10.82 -22.72 -14.61
C GLY A 334 11.65 -23.99 -14.75
N LEU A 335 11.96 -24.40 -15.99
CA LEU A 335 12.90 -25.49 -16.26
C LEU A 335 14.23 -25.28 -15.51
N PHE A 336 14.77 -24.06 -15.55
CA PHE A 336 15.95 -23.64 -14.79
C PHE A 336 15.55 -22.59 -13.74
N GLY A 337 15.51 -22.99 -12.48
CA GLY A 337 15.18 -22.11 -11.36
C GLY A 337 14.69 -22.87 -10.15
N ASP A 338 14.66 -22.18 -9.02
CA ASP A 338 14.23 -22.73 -7.74
C ASP A 338 12.74 -22.50 -7.50
N GLY A 339 12.08 -23.45 -6.85
CA GLY A 339 10.73 -23.29 -6.36
C GLY A 339 10.65 -22.22 -5.28
N GLY A 340 9.55 -21.48 -5.22
CA GLY A 340 9.35 -20.45 -4.22
C GLY A 340 9.16 -21.05 -2.83
N GLY A 341 9.70 -20.42 -1.78
CA GLY A 341 9.42 -20.86 -0.40
C GLY A 341 7.96 -20.65 -0.01
N GLY A 342 7.41 -21.56 0.79
CA GLY A 342 6.11 -21.38 1.43
C GLY A 342 6.17 -20.33 2.55
N GLY A 343 5.06 -19.62 2.73
CA GLY A 343 4.91 -18.61 3.78
C GLY A 343 4.73 -19.24 5.16
N ALA A 344 5.25 -18.59 6.19
CA ALA A 344 4.99 -19.04 7.56
C ALA A 344 3.51 -18.90 7.92
N GLY A 345 3.00 -19.82 8.74
CA GLY A 345 1.71 -19.69 9.40
C GLY A 345 1.72 -18.57 10.43
N GLY A 346 0.56 -17.97 10.64
CA GLY A 346 0.36 -16.88 11.57
C GLY A 346 0.33 -17.35 13.02
N GLU A 347 0.74 -16.46 13.90
CA GLU A 347 0.79 -16.70 15.34
C GLU A 347 -0.61 -16.64 15.99
N SER A 348 -0.80 -17.26 17.16
CA SER A 348 -2.07 -17.26 17.89
C SER A 348 -1.91 -17.42 19.40
N PHE A 349 -2.94 -17.07 20.18
CA PHE A 349 -3.08 -17.56 21.55
C PHE A 349 -3.75 -18.94 21.60
N GLY A 350 -4.57 -19.26 20.59
CA GLY A 350 -5.24 -20.55 20.42
C GLY A 350 -4.43 -21.48 19.51
N THR A 351 -4.92 -21.71 18.29
CA THR A 351 -4.26 -22.60 17.32
C THR A 351 -3.38 -21.79 16.37
N GLY A 352 -2.08 -22.05 16.32
CA GLY A 352 -1.18 -21.45 15.33
C GLY A 352 -1.60 -21.83 13.90
N GLY A 353 -1.40 -20.91 12.96
CA GLY A 353 -1.69 -21.16 11.55
C GLY A 353 -0.73 -22.19 10.95
N THR A 354 -1.18 -22.98 9.98
CA THR A 354 -0.28 -23.89 9.25
C THR A 354 0.68 -23.10 8.36
N GLY A 355 1.90 -23.58 8.20
CA GLY A 355 2.80 -23.10 7.17
C GLY A 355 2.29 -23.44 5.77
N GLY A 356 2.67 -22.63 4.78
CA GLY A 356 2.37 -22.89 3.38
C GLY A 356 3.37 -23.86 2.75
N ASP A 357 2.95 -24.62 1.76
CA ASP A 357 3.84 -25.52 1.03
C ASP A 357 4.85 -24.75 0.16
N GLY A 358 6.04 -25.31 -0.01
CA GLY A 358 7.01 -24.85 -0.98
C GLY A 358 6.61 -25.15 -2.43
N GLY A 359 7.11 -24.36 -3.36
CA GLY A 359 6.99 -24.60 -4.78
C GLY A 359 8.02 -25.60 -5.28
N ASP A 360 7.74 -26.30 -6.38
CA ASP A 360 8.69 -27.27 -6.94
C ASP A 360 9.68 -26.57 -7.88
N GLY A 361 10.91 -27.09 -7.90
CA GLY A 361 11.79 -27.01 -9.07
C GLY A 361 11.28 -27.89 -10.21
N VAL A 362 11.86 -27.78 -11.41
CA VAL A 362 11.39 -28.56 -12.58
C VAL A 362 12.48 -29.45 -13.17
N LEU A 363 13.46 -28.88 -13.88
CA LEU A 363 14.53 -29.66 -14.53
C LEU A 363 15.85 -29.50 -13.78
N ILE A 364 16.26 -28.25 -13.57
CA ILE A 364 17.44 -27.87 -12.78
C ILE A 364 17.03 -26.78 -11.80
N GLY A 365 17.17 -27.05 -10.51
CA GLY A 365 16.88 -26.13 -9.42
C GLY A 365 16.23 -26.83 -8.24
N ASN A 366 16.32 -26.23 -7.07
CA ASN A 366 15.82 -26.79 -5.82
C ASN A 366 14.31 -26.59 -5.70
N GLY A 367 13.66 -27.45 -4.92
CA GLY A 367 12.34 -27.16 -4.38
C GLY A 367 12.42 -26.06 -3.32
N GLY A 368 11.37 -25.26 -3.24
CA GLY A 368 11.22 -24.26 -2.19
C GLY A 368 10.95 -24.93 -0.84
N ASN A 369 11.49 -24.36 0.23
CA ASN A 369 11.18 -24.84 1.58
C ASN A 369 9.71 -24.58 1.93
N GLY A 370 9.09 -25.49 2.67
CA GLY A 370 7.83 -25.26 3.34
C GLY A 370 7.95 -24.15 4.39
N GLY A 371 6.82 -23.49 4.63
CA GLY A 371 6.71 -22.48 5.68
C GLY A 371 6.61 -23.15 7.04
N LYS A 372 7.14 -22.49 8.07
CA LYS A 372 6.93 -22.95 9.45
C LYS A 372 5.47 -22.77 9.86
N GLY A 373 4.95 -23.65 10.69
CA GLY A 373 3.69 -23.42 11.38
C GLY A 373 3.85 -22.30 12.41
N GLY A 374 2.79 -21.51 12.61
CA GLY A 374 2.73 -20.48 13.63
C GLY A 374 2.64 -21.09 15.03
N THR A 375 3.09 -20.36 16.03
CA THR A 375 2.99 -20.72 17.44
C THR A 375 1.58 -20.44 17.98
N GLY A 376 1.23 -21.16 19.04
CA GLY A 376 -0.02 -21.06 19.78
C GLY A 376 -0.11 -22.13 20.86
N PHE A 377 -1.20 -22.12 21.64
CA PHE A 377 -1.50 -23.22 22.57
C PHE A 377 -1.51 -24.57 21.85
N ILE A 378 -2.07 -24.61 20.64
CA ILE A 378 -1.88 -25.70 19.68
C ILE A 378 -0.99 -25.14 18.56
N PRO A 379 0.28 -25.54 18.44
CA PRO A 379 1.13 -25.09 17.34
C PRO A 379 0.55 -25.49 15.98
N GLY A 380 0.69 -24.62 14.99
CA GLY A 380 0.40 -24.96 13.60
C GLY A 380 1.42 -25.95 13.05
N THR A 381 1.00 -26.77 12.09
CA THR A 381 1.92 -27.66 11.38
C THR A 381 2.77 -26.88 10.39
N GLY A 382 4.01 -27.33 10.16
CA GLY A 382 4.81 -26.85 9.03
C GLY A 382 4.18 -27.21 7.69
N GLY A 383 4.51 -26.46 6.65
CA GLY A 383 4.20 -26.76 5.27
C GLY A 383 5.18 -27.80 4.72
N THR A 384 4.76 -28.48 3.67
CA THR A 384 5.65 -29.42 2.96
C THR A 384 6.67 -28.66 2.11
N GLY A 385 7.89 -29.19 2.00
CA GLY A 385 8.85 -28.70 1.02
C GLY A 385 8.44 -29.11 -0.40
N GLY A 386 8.77 -28.28 -1.39
CA GLY A 386 8.57 -28.61 -2.80
C GLY A 386 9.61 -29.60 -3.32
N ALA A 387 9.29 -30.28 -4.41
CA ALA A 387 10.23 -31.21 -5.04
C ALA A 387 11.39 -30.48 -5.73
N GLY A 388 12.59 -31.06 -5.71
CA GLY A 388 13.74 -30.62 -6.51
C GLY A 388 13.59 -30.96 -8.00
N GLY A 389 14.44 -30.36 -8.83
CA GLY A 389 14.49 -30.59 -10.27
C GLY A 389 14.90 -32.02 -10.64
N LEU A 390 14.32 -32.53 -11.72
CA LEU A 390 14.49 -33.91 -12.19
C LEU A 390 15.94 -34.33 -12.44
N LEU A 391 16.79 -33.40 -12.92
CA LEU A 391 18.20 -33.67 -13.23
C LEU A 391 19.12 -33.24 -12.08
N PHE A 392 18.90 -32.02 -11.58
CA PHE A 392 19.65 -31.48 -10.45
C PHE A 392 18.75 -30.60 -9.59
N GLY A 393 18.84 -30.76 -8.27
CA GLY A 393 18.06 -30.00 -7.30
C GLY A 393 17.82 -30.81 -6.04
N LEU A 394 17.79 -30.11 -4.90
CA LEU A 394 17.38 -30.68 -3.62
C LEU A 394 15.88 -30.43 -3.42
N ASP A 395 15.21 -31.36 -2.76
CA ASP A 395 13.87 -31.11 -2.23
C ASP A 395 13.93 -30.02 -1.15
N GLY A 396 12.84 -29.26 -1.04
CA GLY A 396 12.66 -28.28 0.01
C GLY A 396 12.54 -28.93 1.38
N LEU A 397 12.99 -28.20 2.41
CA LEU A 397 12.81 -28.57 3.81
C LEU A 397 11.40 -28.26 4.29
N THR A 398 10.94 -28.98 5.32
CA THR A 398 9.67 -28.74 6.04
C THR A 398 9.85 -27.84 7.26
#